data_AF-K3ZHX8-F1
#
_entry.id   AF-K3ZHX8-F1
#
_cell.length_a   1.000
_cell.length_b   1.000
_cell.length_c   1.000
_cell.angle_alpha   90.00
_cell.angle_beta   90.00
_cell.angle_gamma   90.00
#
_symmetry.space_group_name_H-M   'P 1'
#
loop_
_entity.id
_entity.type
_entity.pdbx_description
1 polymer ?
#
loop_
_entity_poly.entity_id
_entity_poly.type
_entity_poly.pdbx_seq_one_letter_code
_entity_poly.pdbx_strand_id
1 'polypeptide(L)'
;MAEEPAAAGAAHEYPTIDPSFDVVLCGTGLPESVLAAACAAAGKTVLHVDPNPFYGSHYTSIPLLSLASFLSPDPSPSSSTVAAAATSGSHTVVDLHRRTVYSEVETSGAIPELARRFTVDLVGPRVLYCADEAVDLLLRSGGSHHVEFKSVDGGSLLYWEGCLYPVPGSRGAIFSDTTLKHTEKFVAYKFLKVVQEHIAATSASADERGEEEDAAMISEEDLYRPFVEFLNQHSLSAKMRAVVLYAIAMADYDQDGPEPSDKLITTREGIKTIALYLSSIGRFANAEGAFIYPMYGHGELPQAFCRCAAVKGALYVLRMPVAALLMDEEKKHFVGARLASGQDISCKRLIIDPSYKIPTLDVPSDDSNSNFPRSVARGICIFSKSLKQGTSNVLVVFPPKSLEEKQVAAVRLLQLSSNLAVCPSGMFMAYLSTPCTDASAGKHCIKKAIDALFSPQPQDSDGFEGHLESTSESTDDMKPTLIWSCVYVQEITQGTSTSGSSWSCPMPDENLDYRNILESTKKLFADIYPDEEFLPRNSAPVHGDDDSDSAE
;
A
#
# COMPACT_ATOMS: atom_id res chain seq x y z
N MET A 1 -43.17 -34.76 -29.35
CA MET A 1 -41.71 -34.83 -29.51
C MET A 1 -41.12 -34.12 -28.31
N ALA A 2 -40.49 -34.87 -27.41
CA ALA A 2 -39.78 -34.34 -26.28
C ALA A 2 -38.43 -33.81 -26.77
N GLU A 3 -38.11 -32.56 -26.50
CA GLU A 3 -36.74 -32.04 -26.63
C GLU A 3 -35.97 -32.39 -25.35
N GLU A 4 -34.84 -33.06 -25.53
CA GLU A 4 -33.87 -33.37 -24.48
C GLU A 4 -33.24 -32.10 -23.90
N PRO A 5 -32.91 -32.08 -22.59
CA PRO A 5 -32.09 -31.01 -22.02
C PRO A 5 -30.62 -31.24 -22.39
N ALA A 6 -29.99 -30.24 -23.02
CA ALA A 6 -28.56 -30.24 -23.29
C ALA A 6 -27.76 -30.30 -21.98
N ALA A 7 -26.96 -31.35 -21.84
CA ALA A 7 -26.07 -31.59 -20.71
C ALA A 7 -24.84 -30.67 -20.72
N ALA A 8 -24.34 -30.42 -19.51
CA ALA A 8 -23.20 -29.57 -19.15
C ALA A 8 -21.84 -30.01 -19.73
N GLY A 9 -20.93 -29.04 -19.89
CA GLY A 9 -19.48 -29.28 -20.01
C GLY A 9 -18.72 -28.32 -20.92
N ALA A 10 -18.63 -27.03 -20.59
CA ALA A 10 -17.64 -26.16 -21.23
C ALA A 10 -16.27 -26.43 -20.58
N ALA A 11 -15.43 -27.23 -21.21
CA ALA A 11 -14.02 -27.34 -20.84
C ALA A 11 -13.37 -25.96 -21.05
N HIS A 12 -12.72 -25.41 -20.02
CA HIS A 12 -11.93 -24.19 -20.16
C HIS A 12 -10.76 -24.44 -21.11
N GLU A 13 -10.87 -23.97 -22.35
CA GLU A 13 -9.80 -24.05 -23.33
C GLU A 13 -8.77 -22.96 -23.03
N TYR A 14 -7.68 -23.34 -22.36
CA TYR A 14 -6.55 -22.44 -22.12
C TYR A 14 -5.72 -22.25 -23.40
N PRO A 15 -5.15 -21.04 -23.64
CA PRO A 15 -4.27 -20.83 -24.78
C PRO A 15 -2.97 -21.63 -24.62
N THR A 16 -2.40 -22.09 -25.73
CA THR A 16 -1.05 -22.67 -25.74
C THR A 16 -0.01 -21.56 -25.59
N ILE A 17 0.88 -21.70 -24.60
CA ILE A 17 1.92 -20.73 -24.27
C ILE A 17 3.29 -21.23 -24.80
N ASP A 18 4.25 -20.35 -25.04
CA ASP A 18 5.63 -20.76 -25.34
C ASP A 18 6.19 -21.63 -24.20
N PRO A 19 6.84 -22.78 -24.46
CA PRO A 19 7.34 -23.63 -23.39
C PRO A 19 8.52 -23.05 -22.58
N SER A 20 9.16 -21.94 -22.97
CA SER A 20 10.38 -21.46 -22.29
C SER A 20 10.43 -19.94 -22.05
N PHE A 21 10.77 -19.55 -20.83
CA PHE A 21 10.98 -18.15 -20.43
C PHE A 21 12.18 -18.03 -19.48
N ASP A 22 12.84 -16.87 -19.44
CA ASP A 22 13.87 -16.59 -18.44
C ASP A 22 13.27 -16.48 -17.04
N VAL A 23 12.12 -15.79 -16.93
CA VAL A 23 11.42 -15.58 -15.66
C VAL A 23 9.92 -15.79 -15.82
N VAL A 24 9.34 -16.50 -14.86
CA VAL A 24 7.89 -16.61 -14.68
C VAL A 24 7.50 -15.87 -13.40
N LEU A 25 6.53 -14.97 -13.51
CA LEU A 25 5.92 -14.29 -12.36
C LEU A 25 4.48 -14.77 -12.20
N CYS A 26 4.09 -15.16 -10.99
CA CYS A 26 2.73 -15.55 -10.65
C CYS A 26 2.13 -14.57 -9.65
N GLY A 27 1.11 -13.84 -10.07
CA GLY A 27 0.52 -12.70 -9.37
C GLY A 27 0.98 -11.38 -9.95
N THR A 28 0.05 -10.46 -10.15
CA THR A 28 0.24 -9.13 -10.75
C THR A 28 0.14 -8.01 -9.71
N GLY A 29 0.57 -8.28 -8.48
CA GLY A 29 0.73 -7.26 -7.45
C GLY A 29 1.78 -6.21 -7.81
N LEU A 30 1.89 -5.17 -6.98
CA LEU A 30 2.82 -4.08 -7.25
C LEU A 30 4.29 -4.55 -7.32
N PRO A 31 4.83 -5.34 -6.37
CA PRO A 31 6.18 -5.88 -6.47
C PRO A 31 6.40 -6.69 -7.75
N GLU A 32 5.47 -7.59 -8.07
CA GLU A 32 5.55 -8.50 -9.20
C GLU A 32 5.51 -7.73 -10.53
N SER A 33 4.61 -6.74 -10.66
CA SER A 33 4.53 -5.90 -11.86
C SER A 33 5.77 -5.02 -12.06
N VAL A 34 6.33 -4.46 -10.99
CA VAL A 34 7.59 -3.70 -11.04
C VAL A 34 8.76 -4.62 -11.43
N LEU A 35 8.83 -5.84 -10.89
CA LEU A 35 9.84 -6.84 -11.27
C LEU A 35 9.68 -7.28 -12.71
N ALA A 36 8.46 -7.54 -13.18
CA ALA A 36 8.20 -7.86 -14.59
C ALA A 36 8.70 -6.75 -15.51
N ALA A 37 8.44 -5.48 -15.16
CA ALA A 37 8.92 -4.33 -15.92
C ALA A 37 10.45 -4.23 -15.91
N ALA A 38 11.10 -4.48 -14.76
CA ALA A 38 12.55 -4.48 -14.64
C ALA A 38 13.21 -5.60 -15.44
N CYS A 39 12.69 -6.83 -15.34
CA CYS A 39 13.17 -7.99 -16.09
C CYS A 39 13.02 -7.80 -17.60
N ALA A 40 11.86 -7.29 -18.06
CA ALA A 40 11.65 -6.99 -19.48
C ALA A 40 12.57 -5.86 -19.97
N ALA A 41 12.83 -4.85 -19.13
CA ALA A 41 13.80 -3.79 -19.43
C ALA A 41 15.24 -4.31 -19.55
N ALA A 42 15.60 -5.33 -18.77
CA ALA A 42 16.88 -6.05 -18.85
C ALA A 42 16.93 -7.11 -19.98
N GLY A 43 15.95 -7.09 -20.90
CA GLY A 43 15.91 -7.97 -22.07
C GLY A 43 15.60 -9.43 -21.76
N LYS A 44 15.06 -9.75 -20.57
CA LYS A 44 14.66 -11.11 -20.21
C LYS A 44 13.31 -11.45 -20.86
N THR A 45 13.12 -12.71 -21.24
CA THR A 45 11.81 -13.22 -21.65
C THR A 45 10.93 -13.44 -20.41
N VAL A 46 9.77 -12.78 -20.36
CA VAL A 46 8.90 -12.73 -19.17
C VAL A 46 7.55 -13.36 -19.47
N LEU A 47 7.15 -14.35 -18.67
CA LEU A 47 5.76 -14.81 -18.57
C LEU A 47 5.18 -14.33 -17.24
N HIS A 48 4.12 -13.54 -17.31
CA HIS A 48 3.44 -12.99 -16.13
C HIS A 48 2.00 -13.51 -16.06
N VAL A 49 1.76 -14.45 -15.15
CA VAL A 49 0.45 -15.07 -14.94
C VAL A 49 -0.20 -14.55 -13.67
N ASP A 50 -1.52 -14.60 -13.58
CA ASP A 50 -2.26 -14.32 -12.34
C ASP A 50 -3.42 -15.32 -12.19
N PRO A 51 -3.64 -15.90 -11.00
CA PRO A 51 -4.82 -16.74 -10.76
C PRO A 51 -6.14 -15.96 -10.84
N ASN A 52 -6.13 -14.65 -10.60
CA ASN A 52 -7.32 -13.81 -10.61
C ASN A 52 -7.73 -13.41 -12.04
N PRO A 53 -9.01 -13.06 -12.26
CA PRO A 53 -9.48 -12.53 -13.54
C PRO A 53 -9.16 -11.04 -13.75
N PHE A 54 -8.42 -10.40 -12.85
CA PHE A 54 -8.06 -8.98 -12.85
C PHE A 54 -6.61 -8.80 -12.41
N TYR A 55 -6.06 -7.61 -12.64
CA TYR A 55 -4.70 -7.23 -12.25
C TYR A 55 -4.63 -6.75 -10.80
N GLY A 56 -3.43 -6.77 -10.22
CA GLY A 56 -3.11 -6.14 -8.95
C GLY A 56 -3.02 -7.09 -7.76
N SER A 57 -3.52 -8.33 -7.87
CA SER A 57 -3.54 -9.31 -6.77
C SER A 57 -3.97 -8.67 -5.44
N HIS A 58 -3.09 -8.57 -4.43
CA HIS A 58 -3.40 -7.94 -3.12
C HIS A 58 -3.32 -6.40 -3.11
N TYR A 59 -2.88 -5.78 -4.20
CA TYR A 59 -2.87 -4.33 -4.47
C TYR A 59 -4.05 -3.89 -5.34
N THR A 60 -4.98 -4.80 -5.67
CA THR A 60 -6.11 -4.52 -6.55
C THR A 60 -7.07 -3.48 -6.00
N SER A 61 -7.73 -2.80 -6.92
CA SER A 61 -8.96 -2.04 -6.70
C SER A 61 -10.12 -2.84 -7.29
N ILE A 62 -11.11 -3.22 -6.47
CA ILE A 62 -12.24 -4.07 -6.90
C ILE A 62 -13.59 -3.39 -6.66
N PRO A 63 -14.63 -3.73 -7.45
CA PRO A 63 -15.98 -3.30 -7.13
C PRO A 63 -16.39 -3.72 -5.71
N LEU A 64 -17.09 -2.86 -4.98
CA LEU A 64 -17.52 -3.13 -3.59
C LEU A 64 -18.24 -4.48 -3.43
N LEU A 65 -19.07 -4.86 -4.40
CA LEU A 65 -19.82 -6.12 -4.38
C LEU A 65 -18.94 -7.37 -4.48
N SER A 66 -17.71 -7.25 -4.97
CA SER A 66 -16.74 -8.34 -5.08
C SER A 66 -15.88 -8.51 -3.82
N LEU A 67 -15.96 -7.58 -2.86
CA LEU A 67 -15.10 -7.55 -1.69
C LEU A 67 -15.27 -8.79 -0.81
N ALA A 68 -16.51 -9.19 -0.51
CA ALA A 68 -16.78 -10.33 0.36
C ALA A 68 -16.19 -11.63 -0.21
N SER A 69 -16.40 -11.89 -1.51
CA SER A 69 -15.82 -13.04 -2.19
C SER A 69 -14.30 -13.01 -2.28
N PHE A 70 -13.69 -11.82 -2.27
CA PHE A 70 -12.23 -11.68 -2.29
C PHE A 70 -11.61 -11.96 -0.91
N LEU A 71 -12.20 -11.39 0.16
CA LEU A 71 -11.70 -11.55 1.53
C LEU A 71 -11.99 -12.95 2.10
N SER A 72 -13.03 -13.61 1.61
CA SER A 72 -13.42 -14.96 2.01
C SER A 72 -13.72 -15.77 0.76
N PRO A 73 -12.68 -16.18 0.00
CA PRO A 73 -12.89 -16.99 -1.18
C PRO A 73 -13.47 -18.34 -0.77
N ASP A 74 -14.45 -18.82 -1.55
CA ASP A 74 -14.95 -20.17 -1.36
C ASP A 74 -13.80 -21.17 -1.43
N PRO A 75 -13.81 -22.24 -0.61
CA PRO A 75 -12.80 -23.28 -0.70
C PRO A 75 -12.81 -23.80 -2.13
N SER A 76 -11.76 -23.49 -2.89
CA SER A 76 -11.60 -24.01 -4.23
C SER A 76 -11.71 -25.53 -4.14
N PRO A 77 -12.50 -26.20 -5.02
CA PRO A 77 -12.44 -27.64 -5.09
C PRO A 77 -10.97 -27.99 -5.26
N SER A 78 -10.45 -28.81 -4.34
CA SER A 78 -9.08 -29.29 -4.42
C SER A 78 -8.85 -29.73 -5.85
N SER A 79 -7.89 -29.10 -6.52
CA SER A 79 -7.44 -29.53 -7.83
C SER A 79 -6.64 -30.84 -7.67
N SER A 80 -7.21 -31.84 -7.01
CA SER A 80 -6.72 -33.21 -6.92
C SER A 80 -7.04 -34.01 -8.19
N THR A 81 -7.44 -33.33 -9.27
CA THR A 81 -7.75 -33.95 -10.56
C THR A 81 -7.17 -33.17 -11.75
N VAL A 82 -5.98 -32.58 -11.62
CA VAL A 82 -5.10 -32.57 -12.80
C VAL A 82 -4.61 -34.00 -12.93
N ALA A 83 -5.39 -34.80 -13.67
CA ALA A 83 -5.01 -36.15 -14.04
C ALA A 83 -3.55 -36.15 -14.48
N ALA A 84 -2.79 -37.13 -14.00
CA ALA A 84 -1.45 -37.42 -14.46
C ALA A 84 -1.46 -37.58 -15.98
N ALA A 85 -1.31 -36.47 -16.71
CA ALA A 85 -0.91 -36.49 -18.08
C ALA A 85 0.52 -37.01 -18.04
N ALA A 86 0.69 -38.27 -18.46
CA ALA A 86 1.98 -38.91 -18.55
C ALA A 86 2.88 -38.07 -19.48
N THR A 87 3.79 -37.29 -18.90
CA THR A 87 4.88 -36.65 -19.63
C THR A 87 6.18 -37.38 -19.30
N SER A 88 6.79 -37.88 -20.36
CA SER A 88 8.05 -38.62 -20.42
C SER A 88 9.25 -37.72 -20.06
N GLY A 89 9.41 -37.36 -18.79
CA GLY A 89 10.54 -36.54 -18.30
C GLY A 89 10.99 -36.92 -16.89
N SER A 90 12.29 -36.79 -16.62
CA SER A 90 12.98 -37.12 -15.36
C SER A 90 12.82 -36.05 -14.26
N HIS A 91 11.61 -35.51 -14.09
CA HIS A 91 11.36 -34.39 -13.19
C HIS A 91 10.26 -34.72 -12.17
N THR A 92 10.54 -34.43 -10.90
CA THR A 92 9.58 -34.51 -9.80
C THR A 92 8.66 -33.28 -9.80
N VAL A 93 7.37 -33.50 -9.60
CA VAL A 93 6.35 -32.44 -9.52
C VAL A 93 6.05 -32.17 -8.05
N VAL A 94 6.15 -30.90 -7.64
CA VAL A 94 5.85 -30.48 -6.25
C VAL A 94 4.66 -29.52 -6.29
N ASP A 95 3.52 -29.97 -5.76
CA ASP A 95 2.27 -29.19 -5.80
C ASP A 95 2.36 -27.88 -5.01
N LEU A 96 1.92 -26.81 -5.65
CA LEU A 96 1.81 -25.48 -5.07
C LEU A 96 0.38 -25.20 -4.64
N HIS A 97 0.24 -24.71 -3.42
CA HIS A 97 -1.07 -24.45 -2.82
C HIS A 97 -1.16 -22.99 -2.41
N ARG A 98 -2.31 -22.37 -2.70
CA ARG A 98 -2.62 -21.04 -2.19
C ARG A 98 -3.23 -21.11 -0.80
N ARG A 99 -3.05 -20.05 -0.03
CA ARG A 99 -3.58 -19.88 1.33
C ARG A 99 -4.35 -18.57 1.42
N THR A 100 -5.36 -18.55 2.28
CA THR A 100 -6.04 -17.30 2.63
C THR A 100 -5.13 -16.47 3.53
N VAL A 101 -4.96 -15.18 3.18
CA VAL A 101 -4.15 -14.20 3.94
C VAL A 101 -5.01 -13.17 4.68
N TYR A 102 -6.33 -13.25 4.51
CA TYR A 102 -7.33 -12.44 5.18
C TYR A 102 -8.12 -13.30 6.17
N SER A 103 -8.48 -12.71 7.31
CA SER A 103 -9.24 -13.37 8.36
C SER A 103 -10.15 -12.37 9.07
N GLU A 104 -10.99 -12.90 9.97
CA GLU A 104 -11.74 -12.08 10.92
C GLU A 104 -12.64 -11.01 10.27
N VAL A 105 -13.17 -11.31 9.08
CA VAL A 105 -13.97 -10.40 8.26
C VAL A 105 -15.33 -10.16 8.92
N GLU A 106 -15.65 -8.89 9.18
CA GLU A 106 -16.91 -8.44 9.74
C GLU A 106 -17.45 -7.25 8.95
N THR A 107 -18.74 -7.26 8.63
CA THR A 107 -19.42 -6.16 7.94
C THR A 107 -20.58 -5.63 8.78
N SER A 108 -20.80 -4.32 8.75
CA SER A 108 -21.90 -3.66 9.45
C SER A 108 -22.57 -2.62 8.55
N GLY A 109 -23.87 -2.40 8.75
CA GLY A 109 -24.67 -1.48 7.94
C GLY A 109 -25.16 -2.08 6.63
N ALA A 110 -26.03 -1.35 5.93
CA ALA A 110 -26.60 -1.77 4.66
C ALA A 110 -25.69 -1.35 3.50
N ILE A 111 -25.44 -2.27 2.56
CA ILE A 111 -24.72 -1.93 1.33
C ILE A 111 -25.52 -0.84 0.58
N PRO A 112 -24.90 0.30 0.21
CA PRO A 112 -25.60 1.37 -0.49
C PRO A 112 -26.17 0.91 -1.83
N GLU A 113 -27.32 1.46 -2.26
CA GLU A 113 -27.93 1.14 -3.57
C GLU A 113 -26.96 1.36 -4.74
N LEU A 114 -26.10 2.38 -4.64
CA LEU A 114 -25.09 2.72 -5.63
C LEU A 114 -23.80 1.87 -5.53
N ALA A 115 -23.81 0.73 -4.85
CA ALA A 115 -22.64 -0.13 -4.61
C ALA A 115 -21.79 -0.43 -5.84
N ARG A 116 -22.39 -0.54 -7.03
CA ARG A 116 -21.68 -0.80 -8.30
C ARG A 116 -20.75 0.34 -8.74
N ARG A 117 -20.91 1.53 -8.17
CA ARG A 117 -20.11 2.73 -8.47
C ARG A 117 -19.00 2.96 -7.44
N PHE A 118 -18.80 2.01 -6.53
CA PHE A 118 -17.71 2.03 -5.57
C PHE A 118 -16.60 1.08 -6.01
N THR A 119 -15.39 1.60 -5.99
CA THR A 119 -14.16 0.87 -6.22
C THR A 119 -13.35 0.91 -4.94
N VAL A 120 -12.97 -0.27 -4.45
CA VAL A 120 -12.38 -0.50 -3.13
C VAL A 120 -10.96 -1.02 -3.28
N ASP A 121 -10.02 -0.35 -2.63
CA ASP A 121 -8.64 -0.77 -2.53
C ASP A 121 -8.44 -1.71 -1.35
N LEU A 122 -7.75 -2.81 -1.58
CA LEU A 122 -7.37 -3.73 -0.50
C LEU A 122 -6.11 -3.28 0.23
N VAL A 123 -5.29 -2.48 -0.44
CA VAL A 123 -4.01 -2.01 0.09
C VAL A 123 -4.17 -0.83 1.07
N GLY A 124 -5.37 -0.23 1.11
CA GLY A 124 -5.65 1.03 1.80
C GLY A 124 -5.62 0.93 3.33
N PRO A 125 -5.37 2.05 4.04
CA PRO A 125 -5.01 3.38 3.52
C PRO A 125 -3.57 3.41 3.01
N ARG A 126 -3.36 4.02 1.83
CA ARG A 126 -2.04 4.34 1.27
C ARG A 126 -2.05 5.63 0.47
N VAL A 127 -0.90 6.29 0.40
CA VAL A 127 -0.64 7.51 -0.37
C VAL A 127 0.75 7.46 -0.97
N LEU A 128 1.02 8.35 -1.93
CA LEU A 128 2.37 8.61 -2.42
C LEU A 128 2.80 9.98 -1.92
N TYR A 129 4.02 10.08 -1.37
CA TYR A 129 4.65 11.39 -1.21
C TYR A 129 4.89 11.99 -2.61
N CYS A 130 4.69 13.30 -2.78
CA CYS A 130 4.95 13.93 -4.07
C CYS A 130 6.42 13.77 -4.50
N ALA A 131 7.35 13.74 -3.53
CA ALA A 131 8.77 13.51 -3.73
C ALA A 131 9.20 12.05 -3.45
N ASP A 132 8.26 11.09 -3.47
CA ASP A 132 8.56 9.68 -3.25
C ASP A 132 9.38 9.09 -4.40
N GLU A 133 10.22 8.12 -4.06
CA GLU A 133 10.90 7.32 -5.06
C GLU A 133 9.92 6.51 -5.93
N ALA A 134 8.76 6.13 -5.39
CA ALA A 134 7.69 5.50 -6.16
C ALA A 134 7.22 6.39 -7.33
N VAL A 135 7.12 7.70 -7.11
CA VAL A 135 6.75 8.67 -8.14
C VAL A 135 7.87 8.80 -9.16
N ASP A 136 9.13 8.89 -8.71
CA ASP A 136 10.29 8.93 -9.60
C ASP A 136 10.40 7.65 -10.45
N LEU A 137 10.08 6.48 -9.88
CA LEU A 137 10.08 5.20 -10.59
C LEU A 137 8.98 5.14 -11.67
N LEU A 138 7.77 5.63 -11.36
CA LEU A 138 6.68 5.75 -12.34
C LEU A 138 7.07 6.66 -13.51
N LEU A 139 7.70 7.80 -13.22
CA LEU A 139 8.18 8.73 -14.25
C LEU A 139 9.27 8.09 -15.13
N ARG A 140 10.28 7.45 -14.51
CA ARG A 140 11.41 6.83 -15.23
C ARG A 140 11.02 5.62 -16.06
N SER A 141 10.04 4.83 -15.60
CA SER A 141 9.57 3.64 -16.30
C SER A 141 8.59 3.92 -17.42
N GLY A 142 8.03 5.14 -17.49
CA GLY A 142 6.93 5.51 -18.38
C GLY A 142 5.54 5.13 -17.85
N GLY A 143 5.45 4.54 -16.65
CA GLY A 143 4.18 4.17 -16.02
C GLY A 143 3.29 5.38 -15.68
N SER A 144 3.89 6.56 -15.50
CA SER A 144 3.16 7.82 -15.26
C SER A 144 2.19 8.20 -16.40
N HIS A 145 2.39 7.71 -17.62
CA HIS A 145 1.48 7.95 -18.74
C HIS A 145 0.15 7.19 -18.63
N HIS A 146 0.02 6.30 -17.64
CA HIS A 146 -1.11 5.39 -17.49
C HIS A 146 -1.90 5.63 -16.20
N VAL A 147 -1.45 6.56 -15.35
CA VAL A 147 -2.08 6.85 -14.06
C VAL A 147 -2.19 8.34 -13.85
N GLU A 148 -3.39 8.80 -13.53
CA GLU A 148 -3.63 10.17 -13.09
C GLU A 148 -3.69 10.25 -11.56
N PHE A 149 -3.28 11.38 -11.00
CA PHE A 149 -3.22 11.57 -9.56
C PHE A 149 -4.02 12.81 -9.13
N LYS A 150 -4.57 12.75 -7.92
CA LYS A 150 -5.08 13.94 -7.22
C LYS A 150 -4.44 14.10 -5.85
N SER A 151 -4.38 15.35 -5.41
CA SER A 151 -3.89 15.71 -4.09
C SER A 151 -4.78 15.15 -2.98
N VAL A 152 -4.15 14.85 -1.84
CA VAL A 152 -4.84 14.79 -0.55
C VAL A 152 -5.00 16.23 -0.03
N ASP A 153 -5.92 16.97 -0.67
CA ASP A 153 -6.13 18.42 -0.54
C ASP A 153 -6.53 18.87 0.87
N GLY A 154 -7.21 17.99 1.61
CA GLY A 154 -7.62 18.28 2.99
C GLY A 154 -6.47 18.27 3.99
N GLY A 155 -5.29 17.80 3.57
CA GLY A 155 -4.11 17.64 4.41
C GLY A 155 -4.27 16.55 5.47
N SER A 156 -3.47 16.65 6.52
CA SER A 156 -3.51 15.72 7.66
C SER A 156 -4.22 16.36 8.86
N LEU A 157 -4.96 15.55 9.60
CA LEU A 157 -5.59 15.87 10.87
C LEU A 157 -5.06 14.93 11.97
N LEU A 158 -4.84 15.47 13.17
CA LEU A 158 -4.50 14.72 14.37
C LEU A 158 -5.74 14.60 15.25
N TYR A 159 -6.10 13.39 15.65
CA TYR A 159 -7.08 13.18 16.70
C TYR A 159 -6.40 13.32 18.07
N TRP A 160 -6.86 14.30 18.86
CA TRP A 160 -6.28 14.62 20.16
C TRP A 160 -7.39 15.02 21.13
N GLU A 161 -7.43 14.43 22.32
CA GLU A 161 -8.40 14.77 23.39
C GLU A 161 -9.87 14.81 22.90
N GLY A 162 -10.26 13.90 22.00
CA GLY A 162 -11.63 13.82 21.49
C GLY A 162 -11.93 14.68 20.26
N CYS A 163 -10.99 15.51 19.80
CA CYS A 163 -11.19 16.45 18.70
C CYS A 163 -10.18 16.25 17.57
N LEU A 164 -10.54 16.66 16.35
CA LEU A 164 -9.65 16.71 15.19
C LEU A 164 -8.96 18.06 15.07
N TYR A 165 -7.63 18.07 14.98
CA TYR A 165 -6.82 19.27 14.80
C TYR A 165 -6.07 19.23 13.46
N PRO A 166 -5.98 20.34 12.71
CA PRO A 166 -5.13 20.40 11.54
C PRO A 166 -3.66 20.16 11.91
N VAL A 167 -2.93 19.46 11.03
CA VAL A 167 -1.49 19.23 11.19
C VAL A 167 -0.72 20.33 10.45
N PRO A 168 0.01 21.21 11.17
CA PRO A 168 0.78 22.26 10.54
C PRO A 168 2.13 21.73 10.05
N GLY A 169 2.14 21.20 8.82
CA GLY A 169 3.30 20.55 8.22
C GLY A 169 4.39 21.46 7.63
N SER A 170 4.15 22.78 7.60
CA SER A 170 5.10 23.76 7.02
C SER A 170 5.20 25.03 7.87
N ARG A 171 6.24 25.83 7.64
CA ARG A 171 6.40 27.14 8.30
C ARG A 171 5.18 28.05 8.09
N GLY A 172 4.65 28.06 6.87
CA GLY A 172 3.42 28.80 6.54
C GLY A 172 2.22 28.27 7.32
N ALA A 173 2.05 26.95 7.35
CA ALA A 173 0.95 26.30 8.06
C ALA A 173 0.99 26.57 9.57
N ILE A 174 2.17 26.47 10.20
CA ILE A 174 2.37 26.79 11.63
C ILE A 174 1.95 28.24 11.93
N PHE A 175 2.33 29.18 11.05
CA PHE A 175 1.99 30.58 11.23
C PHE A 175 0.48 30.83 11.10
N SER A 176 -0.17 30.21 10.11
CA SER A 176 -1.61 30.34 9.86
C SER A 176 -2.52 29.60 10.86
N ASP A 177 -1.99 28.62 11.60
CA ASP A 177 -2.78 27.79 12.51
C ASP A 177 -3.36 28.61 13.68
N THR A 178 -4.68 28.67 13.82
CA THR A 178 -5.34 29.44 14.90
C THR A 178 -5.48 28.65 16.20
N THR A 179 -5.23 27.34 16.18
CA THR A 179 -5.36 26.43 17.33
C THR A 179 -4.09 26.37 18.20
N LEU A 180 -2.96 26.85 17.68
CA LEU A 180 -1.68 26.90 18.40
C LEU A 180 -1.45 28.25 19.10
N LYS A 181 -0.98 28.19 20.35
CA LYS A 181 -0.54 29.39 21.08
C LYS A 181 0.74 29.95 20.47
N HIS A 182 0.98 31.26 20.63
CA HIS A 182 2.20 31.91 20.12
C HIS A 182 3.50 31.25 20.59
N THR A 183 3.56 30.81 21.85
CA THR A 183 4.71 30.10 22.40
C THR A 183 4.92 28.75 21.70
N GLU A 184 3.84 28.00 21.45
CA GLU A 184 3.90 26.72 20.74
C GLU A 184 4.33 26.89 19.28
N LYS A 185 3.80 27.91 18.59
CA LYS A 185 4.23 28.26 17.22
C LYS A 185 5.71 28.56 17.15
N PHE A 186 6.24 29.34 18.10
CA PHE A 186 7.65 29.70 18.15
C PHE A 186 8.54 28.47 18.35
N VAL A 187 8.17 27.57 19.27
CA VAL A 187 8.92 26.34 19.54
C VAL A 187 8.87 25.39 18.33
N ALA A 188 7.70 25.18 17.73
CA ALA A 188 7.55 24.35 16.54
C ALA A 188 8.35 24.90 15.35
N TYR A 189 8.32 26.22 15.14
CA TYR A 189 9.13 26.91 14.14
C TYR A 189 10.63 26.69 14.38
N LYS A 190 11.09 26.85 15.63
CA LYS A 190 12.51 26.67 15.98
C LYS A 190 12.97 25.24 15.69
N PHE A 191 12.15 24.25 16.07
CA PHE A 191 12.44 22.84 15.76
C PHE A 191 12.52 22.59 14.25
N LEU A 192 11.50 23.04 13.48
CA LEU A 192 11.48 22.83 12.04
C LEU A 192 12.66 23.51 11.34
N LYS A 193 13.08 24.67 11.85
CA LYS A 193 14.28 25.38 11.38
C LYS A 193 15.54 24.54 11.58
N VAL A 194 15.76 23.97 12.76
CA VAL A 194 16.92 23.08 13.04
C VAL A 194 16.94 21.90 12.07
N VAL A 195 15.79 21.26 11.84
CA VAL A 195 15.69 20.13 10.89
C VAL A 195 15.99 20.58 9.46
N GLN A 196 15.45 21.72 9.02
CA GLN A 196 15.71 22.27 7.68
C GLN A 196 17.18 22.63 7.45
N GLU A 197 17.83 23.21 8.46
CA GLU A 197 19.26 23.55 8.41
C GLU A 197 20.13 22.30 8.29
N HIS A 198 19.84 21.25 9.08
CA HIS A 198 20.54 19.96 8.95
C HIS A 198 20.32 19.30 7.58
N ILE A 199 19.09 19.35 7.04
CA ILE A 199 18.79 18.83 5.69
C ILE A 199 19.63 19.56 4.63
N ALA A 200 19.67 20.89 4.69
CA ALA A 200 20.43 21.71 3.76
C ALA A 200 21.93 21.38 3.82
N ALA A 201 22.51 21.34 5.02
CA ALA A 201 23.92 21.01 5.23
C ALA A 201 24.28 19.58 4.72
N THR A 202 23.36 18.62 4.87
CA THR A 202 23.57 17.25 4.38
C THR A 202 23.51 17.15 2.86
N SER A 203 22.71 17.99 2.21
CA SER A 203 22.58 18.04 0.75
C SER A 203 23.71 18.78 0.04
N ALA A 204 24.46 19.64 0.75
CA ALA A 204 25.61 20.35 0.21
C ALA A 204 26.80 19.40 0.00
N SER A 205 27.53 19.60 -1.11
CA SER A 205 28.75 18.85 -1.37
C SER A 205 29.81 19.16 -0.31
N ALA A 206 30.64 18.17 0.06
CA ALA A 206 31.63 18.34 1.13
C ALA A 206 32.62 19.49 0.86
N ASP A 207 32.84 19.83 -0.42
CA ASP A 207 33.73 20.91 -0.86
C ASP A 207 33.06 22.30 -0.81
N GLU A 208 31.73 22.37 -0.72
CA GLU A 208 30.94 23.61 -0.61
C GLU A 208 30.56 23.96 0.84
N ARG A 209 30.84 23.06 1.81
CA ARG A 209 30.49 23.25 3.21
C ARG A 209 31.39 24.27 3.90
N GLY A 210 30.78 25.29 4.49
CA GLY A 210 31.44 26.25 5.37
C GLY A 210 31.24 25.92 6.86
N GLU A 211 31.97 26.62 7.74
CA GLU A 211 31.89 26.46 9.20
C GLU A 211 30.47 26.63 9.77
N GLU A 212 29.64 27.47 9.14
CA GLU A 212 28.23 27.68 9.53
C GLU A 212 27.33 26.48 9.21
N GLU A 213 27.61 25.74 8.14
CA GLU A 213 26.83 24.54 7.76
C GLU A 213 27.20 23.34 8.62
N ASP A 214 28.48 23.21 9.00
CA ASP A 214 28.92 22.20 9.96
C ASP A 214 28.32 22.43 11.36
N ALA A 215 28.21 23.68 11.80
CA ALA A 215 27.57 24.03 13.07
C ALA A 215 26.05 23.80 13.08
N ALA A 216 25.42 23.76 11.91
CA ALA A 216 24.00 23.49 11.73
C ALA A 216 23.67 21.99 11.70
N MET A 217 24.67 21.10 11.63
CA MET A 217 24.44 19.67 11.65
C MET A 217 24.05 19.17 13.04
N ILE A 218 22.99 18.37 13.09
CA ILE A 218 22.65 17.55 14.24
C ILE A 218 23.77 16.55 14.47
N SER A 219 24.21 16.39 15.72
CA SER A 219 25.35 15.55 16.05
C SER A 219 25.10 14.08 15.72
N GLU A 220 26.15 13.32 15.40
CA GLU A 220 26.00 11.88 15.13
C GLU A 220 25.42 11.12 16.33
N GLU A 221 25.75 11.53 17.56
CA GLU A 221 25.15 10.96 18.77
C GLU A 221 23.62 11.21 18.84
N ASP A 222 23.17 12.40 18.45
CA ASP A 222 21.75 12.74 18.36
C ASP A 222 21.05 11.99 17.22
N LEU A 223 21.76 11.65 16.13
CA LEU A 223 21.19 10.93 15.00
C LEU A 223 20.86 9.45 15.32
N TYR A 224 21.65 8.81 16.18
CA TYR A 224 21.47 7.39 16.54
C TYR A 224 20.55 7.15 17.74
N ARG A 225 20.30 8.16 18.58
CA ARG A 225 19.37 8.01 19.71
C ARG A 225 17.90 7.94 19.26
N PRO A 226 16.99 7.47 20.14
CA PRO A 226 15.56 7.48 19.85
C PRO A 226 15.07 8.89 19.52
N PHE A 227 14.27 9.00 18.45
CA PHE A 227 13.82 10.31 17.96
C PHE A 227 13.00 11.08 19.00
N VAL A 228 12.24 10.36 19.81
CA VAL A 228 11.46 10.92 20.92
C VAL A 228 12.33 11.66 21.94
N GLU A 229 13.52 11.15 22.25
CA GLU A 229 14.45 11.79 23.18
C GLU A 229 15.00 13.09 22.59
N PHE A 230 15.32 13.07 21.29
CA PHE A 230 15.70 14.27 20.56
C PHE A 230 14.56 15.31 20.58
N LEU A 231 13.31 14.91 20.33
CA LEU A 231 12.16 15.83 20.40
C LEU A 231 11.95 16.42 21.80
N ASN A 232 12.22 15.65 22.86
CA ASN A 232 12.11 16.12 24.24
C ASN A 232 13.11 17.24 24.56
N GLN A 233 14.28 17.26 23.90
CA GLN A 233 15.27 18.34 24.05
C GLN A 233 14.79 19.66 23.42
N HIS A 234 13.86 19.60 22.47
CA HIS A 234 13.31 20.77 21.79
C HIS A 234 12.10 21.40 22.49
N SER A 235 11.73 20.95 23.70
CA SER A 235 10.66 21.55 24.53
C SER A 235 9.28 21.65 23.83
N LEU A 236 9.00 20.75 22.88
CA LEU A 236 7.71 20.66 22.20
C LEU A 236 6.61 20.22 23.18
N SER A 237 5.40 20.79 23.06
CA SER A 237 4.24 20.32 23.83
C SER A 237 3.88 18.87 23.44
N ALA A 238 3.18 18.13 24.32
CA ALA A 238 2.83 16.73 24.06
C ALA A 238 2.06 16.55 22.75
N LYS A 239 1.09 17.44 22.47
CA LYS A 239 0.35 17.47 21.20
C LYS A 239 1.28 17.70 20.01
N MET A 240 2.23 18.63 20.10
CA MET A 240 3.16 18.92 18.99
C MET A 240 4.17 17.79 18.77
N ARG A 241 4.65 17.13 19.83
CA ARG A 241 5.46 15.91 19.69
C ARG A 241 4.66 14.82 18.98
N ALA A 242 3.39 14.62 19.34
CA ALA A 242 2.52 13.67 18.65
C ALA A 242 2.30 14.02 17.17
N VAL A 243 2.15 15.31 16.82
CA VAL A 243 2.13 15.77 15.43
C VAL A 243 3.41 15.34 14.70
N VAL A 244 4.57 15.67 15.25
CA VAL A 244 5.87 15.39 14.60
C VAL A 244 6.10 13.88 14.46
N LEU A 245 5.85 13.11 15.52
CA LEU A 245 6.06 11.66 15.54
C LEU A 245 5.10 10.91 14.61
N TYR A 246 3.79 11.15 14.76
CA TYR A 246 2.77 10.26 14.19
C TYR A 246 2.18 10.78 12.88
N ALA A 247 2.11 12.10 12.69
CA ALA A 247 1.48 12.69 11.52
C ALA A 247 2.46 13.19 10.45
N ILE A 248 3.73 13.41 10.80
CA ILE A 248 4.79 13.83 9.86
C ILE A 248 5.83 12.73 9.68
N ALA A 249 6.47 12.27 10.78
CA ALA A 249 7.47 11.21 10.73
C ALA A 249 6.86 9.80 10.57
N MET A 250 5.54 9.68 10.69
CA MET A 250 4.76 8.45 10.48
C MET A 250 5.22 7.26 11.34
N ALA A 251 5.59 7.49 12.60
CA ALA A 251 5.83 6.41 13.55
C ALA A 251 4.55 5.57 13.75
N ASP A 252 4.70 4.25 13.85
CA ASP A 252 3.57 3.32 13.96
C ASP A 252 3.22 2.96 15.40
N TYR A 253 4.21 2.88 16.28
CA TYR A 253 4.04 2.40 17.65
C TYR A 253 4.31 3.50 18.66
N ASP A 254 3.83 3.32 19.89
CA ASP A 254 4.13 4.23 20.99
C ASP A 254 5.64 4.46 21.13
N GLN A 255 6.04 5.73 21.10
CA GLN A 255 7.42 6.16 21.17
C GLN A 255 7.76 6.74 22.55
N ASP A 256 6.75 7.12 23.33
CA ASP A 256 6.88 7.73 24.66
C ASP A 256 6.46 6.73 25.77
N GLY A 257 6.44 5.43 25.44
CA GLY A 257 6.05 4.35 26.36
C GLY A 257 7.03 4.13 27.51
N PRO A 258 6.58 3.63 28.68
CA PRO A 258 7.45 3.42 29.84
C PRO A 258 8.39 2.22 29.70
N GLU A 259 8.10 1.28 28.80
CA GLU A 259 8.94 0.11 28.55
C GLU A 259 9.82 0.33 27.32
N PRO A 260 11.12 -0.04 27.36
CA PRO A 260 11.98 -0.01 26.19
C PRO A 260 11.35 -0.83 25.06
N SER A 261 11.19 -0.22 23.90
CA SER A 261 10.62 -0.86 22.72
C SER A 261 11.65 -0.95 21.62
N ASP A 262 11.80 -2.14 21.02
CA ASP A 262 12.58 -2.32 19.79
C ASP A 262 11.93 -1.64 18.57
N LYS A 263 10.79 -0.98 18.76
CA LYS A 263 10.01 -0.28 17.73
C LYS A 263 10.18 1.25 17.78
N LEU A 264 11.14 1.74 18.56
CA LEU A 264 11.50 3.14 18.57
C LEU A 264 12.22 3.51 17.27
N ILE A 265 11.79 4.58 16.62
CA ILE A 265 12.50 5.11 15.45
C ILE A 265 13.69 5.96 15.92
N THR A 266 14.77 5.88 15.17
CA THR A 266 15.96 6.73 15.38
C THR A 266 15.71 8.15 14.92
N THR A 267 16.45 9.12 15.48
CA THR A 267 16.39 10.51 15.02
C THR A 267 16.70 10.63 13.52
N ARG A 268 17.66 9.84 13.01
CA ARG A 268 18.00 9.76 11.58
C ARG A 268 16.80 9.37 10.72
N GLU A 269 16.03 8.35 11.13
CA GLU A 269 14.83 7.90 10.41
C GLU A 269 13.70 8.95 10.47
N GLY A 270 13.50 9.56 11.65
CA GLY A 270 12.53 10.64 11.84
C GLY A 270 12.82 11.84 10.94
N ILE A 271 14.07 12.30 10.93
CA ILE A 271 14.53 13.42 10.08
C ILE A 271 14.41 13.06 8.60
N LYS A 272 14.79 11.85 8.17
CA LYS A 272 14.68 11.42 6.78
C LYS A 272 13.22 11.50 6.29
N THR A 273 12.27 11.08 7.13
CA THR A 273 10.84 11.15 6.78
C THR A 273 10.31 12.59 6.80
N ILE A 274 10.75 13.43 7.75
CA ILE A 274 10.43 14.87 7.73
C ILE A 274 10.98 15.54 6.47
N ALA A 275 12.21 15.22 6.06
CA ALA A 275 12.82 15.75 4.85
C ALA A 275 12.01 15.38 3.60
N LEU A 276 11.56 14.12 3.49
CA LEU A 276 10.68 13.66 2.42
C LEU A 276 9.35 14.41 2.42
N TYR A 277 8.72 14.54 3.59
CA TYR A 277 7.45 15.26 3.74
C TYR A 277 7.60 16.72 3.29
N LEU A 278 8.61 17.44 3.79
CA LEU A 278 8.88 18.84 3.43
C LEU A 278 9.20 19.01 1.94
N SER A 279 9.97 18.10 1.35
CA SER A 279 10.32 18.11 -0.08
C SER A 279 9.12 17.79 -0.99
N SER A 280 8.05 17.23 -0.43
CA SER A 280 6.83 16.88 -1.17
C SER A 280 5.82 18.01 -1.21
N ILE A 281 5.78 18.88 -0.21
CA ILE A 281 4.83 20.00 -0.14
C ILE A 281 5.06 20.94 -1.33
N GLY A 282 3.99 21.20 -2.08
CA GLY A 282 4.03 22.13 -3.22
C GLY A 282 4.92 21.68 -4.39
N ARG A 283 5.34 20.41 -4.43
CA ARG A 283 6.18 19.88 -5.52
C ARG A 283 5.44 19.85 -6.87
N PHE A 284 4.12 19.64 -6.85
CA PHE A 284 3.29 19.68 -8.04
C PHE A 284 2.30 20.84 -7.96
N ALA A 285 2.13 21.58 -9.06
CA ALA A 285 1.24 22.75 -9.09
C ALA A 285 -0.23 22.42 -8.78
N ASN A 286 -0.65 21.18 -9.05
CA ASN A 286 -1.99 20.67 -8.78
C ASN A 286 -2.09 19.88 -7.46
N ALA A 287 -1.02 19.84 -6.65
CA ALA A 287 -1.00 19.21 -5.33
C ALA A 287 -0.20 20.08 -4.35
N GLU A 288 -0.92 20.96 -3.65
CA GLU A 288 -0.33 21.86 -2.66
C GLU A 288 0.20 21.11 -1.42
N GLY A 289 -0.39 19.95 -1.10
CA GLY A 289 0.01 19.10 0.01
C GLY A 289 1.22 18.21 -0.28
N ALA A 290 1.61 17.41 0.72
CA ALA A 290 2.72 16.45 0.59
C ALA A 290 2.32 15.14 -0.10
N PHE A 291 1.02 14.87 -0.27
CA PHE A 291 0.51 13.56 -0.68
C PHE A 291 -0.36 13.62 -1.92
N ILE A 292 -0.23 12.60 -2.77
CA ILE A 292 -1.10 12.32 -3.90
C ILE A 292 -1.66 10.89 -3.83
N TYR A 293 -2.76 10.68 -4.53
CA TYR A 293 -3.46 9.40 -4.61
C TYR A 293 -3.92 9.15 -6.06
N PRO A 294 -3.80 7.91 -6.58
CA PRO A 294 -4.19 7.58 -7.95
C PRO A 294 -5.70 7.65 -8.16
N MET A 295 -6.13 8.29 -9.24
CA MET A 295 -7.50 8.18 -9.74
C MET A 295 -7.86 6.71 -9.95
N TYR A 296 -9.11 6.33 -9.68
CA TYR A 296 -9.62 4.96 -9.75
C TYR A 296 -9.06 3.95 -8.73
N GLY A 297 -8.10 4.35 -7.90
CA GLY A 297 -7.56 3.54 -6.80
C GLY A 297 -6.15 2.99 -7.08
N HIS A 298 -5.57 2.35 -6.07
CA HIS A 298 -4.18 1.85 -6.12
C HIS A 298 -3.95 0.69 -7.09
N GLY A 299 -5.00 0.01 -7.54
CA GLY A 299 -4.95 -1.03 -8.56
C GLY A 299 -4.47 -0.54 -9.93
N GLU A 300 -4.47 0.77 -10.18
CA GLU A 300 -3.90 1.35 -11.39
C GLU A 300 -2.36 1.29 -11.40
N LEU A 301 -1.70 1.29 -10.22
CA LEU A 301 -0.24 1.27 -10.15
C LEU A 301 0.35 -0.06 -10.68
N PRO A 302 -0.09 -1.25 -10.24
CA PRO A 302 0.38 -2.50 -10.82
C PRO A 302 0.06 -2.64 -12.31
N GLN A 303 -1.11 -2.16 -12.75
CA GLN A 303 -1.51 -2.20 -14.16
C GLN A 303 -0.57 -1.37 -15.04
N ALA A 304 -0.18 -0.18 -14.57
CA ALA A 304 0.76 0.68 -15.28
C ALA A 304 2.11 -0.01 -15.48
N PHE A 305 2.66 -0.65 -14.44
CA PHE A 305 3.90 -1.41 -14.56
C PHE A 305 3.76 -2.68 -15.41
N CYS A 306 2.62 -3.38 -15.33
CA CYS A 306 2.35 -4.51 -16.21
C CYS A 306 2.37 -4.07 -17.68
N ARG A 307 1.79 -2.90 -17.98
CA ARG A 307 1.84 -2.31 -19.32
C ARG A 307 3.26 -1.95 -19.74
N CYS A 308 4.07 -1.37 -18.85
CA CYS A 308 5.48 -1.09 -19.11
C CYS A 308 6.27 -2.36 -19.49
N ALA A 309 5.98 -3.48 -18.83
CA ALA A 309 6.59 -4.77 -19.16
C ALA A 309 6.07 -5.33 -20.50
N ALA A 310 4.76 -5.26 -20.75
CA ALA A 310 4.13 -5.79 -21.97
C ALA A 310 4.66 -5.10 -23.23
N VAL A 311 4.85 -3.77 -23.20
CA VAL A 311 5.44 -3.00 -24.31
C VAL A 311 6.86 -3.48 -24.64
N LYS A 312 7.56 -4.08 -23.66
CA LYS A 312 8.90 -4.65 -23.81
C LYS A 312 8.89 -6.17 -24.06
N GLY A 313 7.73 -6.76 -24.37
CA GLY A 313 7.60 -8.15 -24.79
C GLY A 313 7.20 -9.15 -23.70
N ALA A 314 6.83 -8.71 -22.49
CA ALA A 314 6.30 -9.61 -21.48
C ALA A 314 4.92 -10.17 -21.88
N LEU A 315 4.74 -11.48 -21.74
CA LEU A 315 3.48 -12.18 -22.03
C LEU A 315 2.60 -12.26 -20.78
N TYR A 316 1.33 -11.88 -20.90
CA TYR A 316 0.37 -11.83 -19.79
C TYR A 316 -0.76 -12.85 -19.93
N VAL A 317 -1.04 -13.60 -18.85
CA VAL A 317 -2.16 -14.56 -18.82
C VAL A 317 -2.88 -14.52 -17.47
N LEU A 318 -4.07 -13.93 -17.44
CA LEU A 318 -4.96 -13.94 -16.27
C LEU A 318 -5.74 -15.26 -16.17
N ARG A 319 -6.32 -15.54 -14.99
CA ARG A 319 -7.01 -16.81 -14.67
C ARG A 319 -6.12 -18.04 -14.85
N MET A 320 -4.81 -17.88 -14.67
CA MET A 320 -3.82 -18.93 -14.86
C MET A 320 -2.97 -19.08 -13.59
N PRO A 321 -3.43 -19.85 -12.60
CA PRO A 321 -2.59 -20.20 -11.46
C PRO A 321 -1.39 -21.05 -11.91
N VAL A 322 -0.27 -20.88 -11.21
CA VAL A 322 0.78 -21.91 -11.18
C VAL A 322 0.31 -23.02 -10.24
N ALA A 323 0.31 -24.26 -10.71
CA ALA A 323 -0.19 -25.43 -10.01
C ALA A 323 0.91 -26.23 -9.30
N ALA A 324 2.13 -26.29 -9.87
CA ALA A 324 3.23 -27.03 -9.28
C ALA A 324 4.61 -26.52 -9.71
N LEU A 325 5.63 -26.81 -8.91
CA LEU A 325 7.04 -26.66 -9.27
C LEU A 325 7.53 -27.91 -9.98
N LEU A 326 8.40 -27.74 -10.97
CA LEU A 326 9.11 -28.81 -11.65
C LEU A 326 10.55 -28.86 -11.14
N MET A 327 10.94 -30.00 -10.59
CA MET A 327 12.26 -30.24 -10.01
C MET A 327 12.98 -31.36 -10.74
N ASP A 328 14.26 -31.17 -11.06
CA ASP A 328 15.10 -32.22 -11.64
C ASP A 328 15.41 -33.34 -10.63
N GLU A 329 15.16 -34.59 -11.00
CA GLU A 329 15.36 -35.74 -10.09
C GLU A 329 16.83 -35.98 -9.72
N GLU A 330 17.77 -35.77 -10.64
CA GLU A 330 19.19 -36.09 -10.42
C GLU A 330 19.89 -34.98 -9.63
N LYS A 331 19.58 -33.72 -9.94
CA LYS A 331 20.26 -32.55 -9.41
C LYS A 331 19.49 -31.85 -8.29
N LYS A 332 18.24 -32.25 -8.03
CA LYS A 332 17.32 -31.62 -7.06
C LYS A 332 17.22 -30.10 -7.23
N HIS A 333 17.22 -29.62 -8.47
CA HIS A 333 17.15 -28.19 -8.78
C HIS A 333 15.86 -27.85 -9.50
N PHE A 334 15.40 -26.62 -9.33
CA PHE A 334 14.25 -26.07 -10.03
C PHE A 334 14.52 -25.95 -11.53
N VAL A 335 13.57 -26.43 -12.36
CA VAL A 335 13.67 -26.39 -13.84
C VAL A 335 12.50 -25.69 -14.52
N GLY A 336 11.42 -25.41 -13.78
CA GLY A 336 10.23 -24.79 -14.34
C GLY A 336 9.00 -24.90 -13.45
N ALA A 337 7.84 -24.53 -14.01
CA ALA A 337 6.56 -24.54 -13.33
C ALA A 337 5.47 -25.15 -14.21
N ARG A 338 4.52 -25.85 -13.59
CA ARG A 338 3.31 -26.37 -14.23
C ARG A 338 2.17 -25.38 -14.03
N LEU A 339 1.54 -24.97 -15.13
CA LEU A 339 0.37 -24.11 -15.10
C LEU A 339 -0.91 -24.93 -14.84
N ALA A 340 -1.99 -24.26 -14.42
CA ALA A 340 -3.30 -24.89 -14.24
C ALA A 340 -3.89 -25.49 -15.53
N SER A 341 -3.40 -25.07 -16.70
CA SER A 341 -3.71 -25.70 -17.99
C SER A 341 -3.13 -27.12 -18.15
N GLY A 342 -2.25 -27.54 -17.24
CA GLY A 342 -1.45 -28.77 -17.34
C GLY A 342 -0.18 -28.60 -18.18
N GLN A 343 0.06 -27.41 -18.75
CA GLN A 343 1.27 -27.12 -19.52
C GLN A 343 2.47 -26.92 -18.60
N ASP A 344 3.58 -27.59 -18.93
CA ASP A 344 4.88 -27.39 -18.28
C ASP A 344 5.64 -26.26 -18.99
N ILE A 345 6.11 -25.28 -18.19
CA ILE A 345 6.89 -24.14 -18.65
C ILE A 345 8.29 -24.23 -18.04
N SER A 346 9.31 -24.32 -18.88
CA SER A 346 10.70 -24.26 -18.44
C SER A 346 11.09 -22.81 -18.14
N CYS A 347 11.65 -22.56 -16.96
CA CYS A 347 12.17 -21.24 -16.63
C CYS A 347 13.33 -21.29 -15.64
N LYS A 348 14.14 -20.22 -15.64
CA LYS A 348 15.31 -20.12 -14.74
C LYS A 348 14.92 -19.60 -13.36
N ARG A 349 13.86 -18.81 -13.28
CA ARG A 349 13.39 -18.12 -12.07
C ARG A 349 11.87 -18.14 -12.02
N LEU A 350 11.35 -18.44 -10.83
CA LEU A 350 9.94 -18.28 -10.51
C LEU A 350 9.80 -17.26 -9.38
N ILE A 351 8.99 -16.23 -9.60
CA ILE A 351 8.62 -15.23 -8.61
C ILE A 351 7.13 -15.39 -8.37
N ILE A 352 6.70 -15.55 -7.13
CA ILE A 352 5.30 -15.82 -6.80
C ILE A 352 4.75 -14.83 -5.79
N ASP A 353 3.44 -14.63 -5.87
CA ASP A 353 2.71 -13.85 -4.91
C ASP A 353 2.71 -14.52 -3.52
N PRO A 354 2.67 -13.72 -2.45
CA PRO A 354 2.76 -14.19 -1.07
C PRO A 354 1.60 -15.10 -0.60
N SER A 355 0.51 -15.25 -1.36
CA SER A 355 -0.56 -16.19 -1.03
C SER A 355 -0.18 -17.65 -1.31
N TYR A 356 0.93 -17.91 -1.99
CA TYR A 356 1.42 -19.27 -2.22
C TYR A 356 2.21 -19.82 -1.02
N LYS A 357 1.88 -21.05 -0.60
CA LYS A 357 2.71 -21.84 0.32
C LYS A 357 3.84 -22.46 -0.48
N ILE A 358 5.06 -21.97 -0.28
CA ILE A 358 6.25 -22.60 -0.86
C ILE A 358 6.65 -23.78 0.04
N PRO A 359 6.68 -25.02 -0.49
CA PRO A 359 7.16 -26.17 0.26
C PRO A 359 8.65 -25.99 0.55
N THR A 360 9.02 -25.84 1.83
CA THR A 360 10.43 -25.87 2.24
C THR A 360 10.96 -27.28 2.07
N LEU A 361 11.73 -27.50 1.00
CA LEU A 361 12.55 -28.70 0.85
C LEU A 361 13.78 -28.52 1.77
N ASP A 362 13.75 -29.20 2.92
CA ASP A 362 14.87 -29.41 3.85
C ASP A 362 15.51 -28.17 4.53
N VAL A 363 14.80 -27.49 5.45
CA VAL A 363 15.40 -26.93 6.69
C VAL A 363 14.30 -26.84 7.77
N PRO A 364 14.44 -27.49 8.95
CA PRO A 364 13.69 -27.07 10.13
C PRO A 364 14.30 -25.75 10.58
N SER A 365 13.68 -24.62 10.23
CA SER A 365 14.04 -23.35 10.86
C SER A 365 13.55 -23.39 12.30
N ASP A 366 14.41 -23.89 13.19
CA ASP A 366 14.50 -23.44 14.58
C ASP A 366 14.88 -21.96 14.57
N ASP A 367 13.99 -21.10 14.06
CA ASP A 367 14.02 -19.69 14.39
C ASP A 367 13.22 -19.54 15.68
N SER A 368 13.86 -19.96 16.77
CA SER A 368 13.42 -19.75 18.14
C SER A 368 13.60 -18.28 18.54
N ASN A 369 13.11 -17.37 17.72
CA ASN A 369 12.76 -16.01 18.10
C ASN A 369 11.26 -15.88 17.90
N SER A 370 10.57 -15.55 18.97
CA SER A 370 9.12 -15.46 19.11
C SER A 370 8.44 -14.50 18.11
N ASN A 371 8.36 -14.87 16.83
CA ASN A 371 7.69 -14.08 15.80
C ASN A 371 6.25 -14.55 15.68
N PHE A 372 5.38 -14.01 16.55
CA PHE A 372 3.95 -13.99 16.22
C PHE A 372 3.78 -13.39 14.82
N PRO A 373 2.94 -13.98 13.94
CA PRO A 373 2.74 -13.48 12.60
C PRO A 373 2.29 -12.01 12.65
N ARG A 374 3.10 -11.11 12.10
CA ARG A 374 2.79 -9.68 12.00
C ARG A 374 1.55 -9.53 11.13
N SER A 375 0.58 -8.74 11.58
CA SER A 375 -0.70 -8.56 10.90
C SER A 375 -1.08 -7.09 10.87
N VAL A 376 -2.04 -6.74 10.01
CA VAL A 376 -2.64 -5.41 9.94
C VAL A 376 -4.15 -5.57 10.04
N ALA A 377 -4.76 -4.89 11.01
CA ALA A 377 -6.21 -4.72 11.00
C ALA A 377 -6.56 -3.58 10.05
N ARG A 378 -7.50 -3.83 9.13
CA ARG A 378 -7.96 -2.88 8.13
C ARG A 378 -9.46 -2.62 8.30
N GLY A 379 -9.87 -1.40 7.97
CA GLY A 379 -11.26 -0.97 7.95
C GLY A 379 -11.59 -0.27 6.64
N ILE A 380 -12.79 -0.48 6.13
CA ILE A 380 -13.36 0.26 5.00
C ILE A 380 -14.69 0.83 5.48
N CYS A 381 -14.92 2.12 5.28
CA CYS A 381 -16.14 2.81 5.68
C CYS A 381 -16.73 3.58 4.50
N ILE A 382 -18.05 3.60 4.40
CA ILE A 382 -18.82 4.45 3.48
C ILE A 382 -19.72 5.34 4.32
N PHE A 383 -19.73 6.65 4.03
CA PHE A 383 -20.40 7.64 4.87
C PHE A 383 -20.85 8.89 4.08
N SER A 384 -21.71 9.69 4.70
CA SER A 384 -22.53 10.70 4.02
C SER A 384 -21.90 12.10 3.87
N LYS A 385 -20.88 12.45 4.65
CA LYS A 385 -20.28 13.80 4.68
C LYS A 385 -18.79 13.77 4.97
N SER A 386 -18.03 14.71 4.42
CA SER A 386 -16.59 14.84 4.70
C SER A 386 -16.31 15.08 6.19
N LEU A 387 -15.24 14.47 6.71
CA LEU A 387 -14.69 14.71 8.05
C LEU A 387 -14.15 16.13 8.24
N LYS A 388 -13.81 16.82 7.15
CA LYS A 388 -13.42 18.24 7.13
C LYS A 388 -14.21 18.97 6.05
N GLN A 389 -14.95 19.98 6.45
CA GLN A 389 -15.84 20.70 5.55
C GLN A 389 -15.05 21.33 4.39
N GLY A 390 -15.58 21.21 3.16
CA GLY A 390 -14.97 21.79 1.96
C GLY A 390 -13.76 21.05 1.39
N THR A 391 -13.31 19.95 2.00
CA THR A 391 -12.17 19.16 1.49
C THR A 391 -12.63 17.84 0.90
N SER A 392 -11.92 17.36 -0.13
CA SER A 392 -12.23 16.10 -0.79
C SER A 392 -11.56 14.92 -0.08
N ASN A 393 -10.24 14.97 0.03
CA ASN A 393 -9.42 13.85 0.48
C ASN A 393 -8.63 14.25 1.73
N VAL A 394 -8.71 13.47 2.81
CA VAL A 394 -8.17 13.85 4.13
C VAL A 394 -7.48 12.66 4.79
N LEU A 395 -6.29 12.87 5.33
CA LEU A 395 -5.64 11.90 6.21
C LEU A 395 -5.94 12.25 7.68
N VAL A 396 -6.39 11.28 8.46
CA VAL A 396 -6.57 11.40 9.91
C VAL A 396 -5.63 10.43 10.60
N VAL A 397 -4.94 10.91 11.64
CA VAL A 397 -4.02 10.13 12.44
C VAL A 397 -4.49 10.11 13.88
N PHE A 398 -4.63 8.91 14.43
CA PHE A 398 -4.87 8.65 15.83
C PHE A 398 -3.57 8.17 16.46
N PRO A 399 -2.86 9.01 17.22
CA PRO A 399 -1.68 8.59 17.97
C PRO A 399 -1.99 7.40 18.90
N PRO A 400 -0.98 6.62 19.29
CA PRO A 400 -1.09 5.70 20.42
C PRO A 400 -1.74 6.40 21.63
N LYS A 401 -2.55 5.65 22.39
CA LYS A 401 -3.32 6.13 23.55
C LYS A 401 -4.39 7.19 23.29
N SER A 402 -4.56 7.68 22.06
CA SER A 402 -5.53 8.75 21.75
C SER A 402 -6.99 8.26 21.73
N LEU A 403 -7.22 7.00 21.35
CA LEU A 403 -8.55 6.38 21.36
C LEU A 403 -8.84 5.71 22.72
N GLU A 404 -7.85 5.01 23.26
CA GLU A 404 -7.90 4.34 24.57
C GLU A 404 -6.49 4.03 25.08
N GLU A 405 -6.30 3.96 26.39
CA GLU A 405 -4.99 3.79 27.03
C GLU A 405 -4.22 2.52 26.58
N LYS A 406 -4.95 1.48 26.17
CA LYS A 406 -4.37 0.20 25.71
C LYS A 406 -3.92 0.23 24.25
N GLN A 407 -4.21 1.30 23.51
CA GLN A 407 -3.85 1.45 22.11
C GLN A 407 -2.33 1.68 21.99
N VAL A 408 -1.59 0.63 21.62
CA VAL A 408 -0.12 0.66 21.49
C VAL A 408 0.40 1.14 20.13
N ALA A 409 -0.47 1.17 19.11
CA ALA A 409 -0.12 1.56 17.75
C ALA A 409 -1.02 2.67 17.23
N ALA A 410 -0.50 3.51 16.34
CA ALA A 410 -1.27 4.51 15.65
C ALA A 410 -2.34 3.86 14.76
N VAL A 411 -3.51 4.51 14.67
CA VAL A 411 -4.50 4.19 13.64
C VAL A 411 -4.45 5.31 12.60
N ARG A 412 -4.43 4.96 11.32
CA ARG A 412 -4.52 5.93 10.23
C ARG A 412 -5.82 5.74 9.49
N LEU A 413 -6.48 6.84 9.14
CA LEU A 413 -7.67 6.85 8.30
C LEU A 413 -7.43 7.75 7.10
N LEU A 414 -7.67 7.26 5.89
CA LEU A 414 -7.65 8.06 4.66
C LEU A 414 -9.06 8.15 4.10
N GLN A 415 -9.66 9.33 4.18
CA GLN A 415 -10.91 9.66 3.51
C GLN A 415 -10.64 10.02 2.05
N LEU A 416 -11.49 9.50 1.16
CA LEU A 416 -11.54 9.79 -0.26
C LEU A 416 -12.94 10.21 -0.69
N SER A 417 -13.00 11.07 -1.70
CA SER A 417 -14.27 11.51 -2.30
C SER A 417 -14.43 11.04 -3.74
N SER A 418 -15.60 11.33 -4.31
CA SER A 418 -15.90 11.09 -5.72
C SER A 418 -14.96 11.78 -6.71
N ASN A 419 -14.17 12.78 -6.29
CA ASN A 419 -13.19 13.43 -7.15
C ASN A 419 -12.13 12.44 -7.66
N LEU A 420 -11.90 11.33 -6.96
CA LEU A 420 -10.99 10.25 -7.34
C LEU A 420 -11.64 9.14 -8.17
N ALA A 421 -12.93 9.29 -8.51
CA ALA A 421 -13.72 8.26 -9.21
C ALA A 421 -13.78 6.90 -8.51
N VAL A 422 -13.56 6.86 -7.19
CA VAL A 422 -13.66 5.64 -6.34
C VAL A 422 -15.04 5.48 -5.69
N CYS A 423 -15.87 6.53 -5.67
CA CYS A 423 -17.22 6.49 -5.09
C CYS A 423 -18.16 7.49 -5.78
N PRO A 424 -19.50 7.34 -5.61
CA PRO A 424 -20.49 8.29 -6.11
C PRO A 424 -20.36 9.70 -5.52
N SER A 425 -20.81 10.70 -6.29
CA SER A 425 -20.94 12.08 -5.79
C SER A 425 -21.87 12.15 -4.59
N GLY A 426 -21.51 12.98 -3.59
CA GLY A 426 -22.25 13.11 -2.34
C GLY A 426 -21.98 11.99 -1.32
N MET A 427 -21.11 11.04 -1.64
CA MET A 427 -20.67 9.98 -0.73
C MET A 427 -19.16 10.00 -0.59
N PHE A 428 -18.69 9.46 0.53
CA PHE A 428 -17.28 9.35 0.87
C PHE A 428 -16.93 7.91 1.22
N MET A 429 -15.69 7.54 0.98
CA MET A 429 -15.10 6.29 1.42
C MET A 429 -13.91 6.59 2.33
N ALA A 430 -13.67 5.76 3.34
CA ALA A 430 -12.46 5.84 4.13
C ALA A 430 -11.83 4.47 4.34
N TYR A 431 -10.51 4.43 4.29
CA TYR A 431 -9.72 3.27 4.67
C TYR A 431 -9.07 3.52 6.03
N LEU A 432 -9.09 2.53 6.91
CA LEU A 432 -8.42 2.56 8.21
C LEU A 432 -7.39 1.44 8.27
N SER A 433 -6.25 1.67 8.92
CA SER A 433 -5.33 0.59 9.30
C SER A 433 -4.62 0.84 10.61
N THR A 434 -4.24 -0.27 11.26
CA THR A 434 -3.31 -0.28 12.38
C THR A 434 -2.54 -1.60 12.41
N PRO A 435 -1.23 -1.58 12.63
CA PRO A 435 -0.46 -2.81 12.75
C PRO A 435 -0.77 -3.51 14.07
N CYS A 436 -0.92 -4.83 14.04
CA CYS A 436 -1.27 -5.63 15.21
C CYS A 436 -0.56 -7.00 15.22
N THR A 437 -0.35 -7.52 16.43
CA THR A 437 0.08 -8.92 16.65
C THR A 437 -1.09 -9.79 17.08
N ASP A 438 -2.11 -9.19 17.68
CA ASP A 438 -3.38 -9.83 18.03
C ASP A 438 -4.50 -9.27 17.14
N ALA A 439 -5.17 -10.17 16.42
CA ALA A 439 -6.23 -9.83 15.48
C ALA A 439 -7.42 -9.13 16.17
N SER A 440 -7.80 -9.59 17.36
CA SER A 440 -8.95 -9.06 18.10
C SER A 440 -8.69 -7.64 18.59
N ALA A 441 -7.51 -7.38 19.14
CA ALA A 441 -7.06 -6.06 19.58
C ALA A 441 -6.96 -5.08 18.41
N GLY A 442 -6.43 -5.51 17.27
CA GLY A 442 -6.38 -4.70 16.04
C GLY A 442 -7.77 -4.30 15.55
N LYS A 443 -8.69 -5.27 15.43
CA LYS A 443 -10.09 -4.99 15.04
C LYS A 443 -10.78 -4.04 16.02
N HIS A 444 -10.56 -4.24 17.31
CA HIS A 444 -11.10 -3.37 18.35
C HIS A 444 -10.63 -1.93 18.19
N CYS A 445 -9.34 -1.70 17.94
CA CYS A 445 -8.80 -0.36 17.66
C CYS A 445 -9.44 0.30 16.43
N ILE A 446 -9.63 -0.46 15.34
CA ILE A 446 -10.32 0.05 14.13
C ILE A 446 -11.77 0.45 14.44
N LYS A 447 -12.52 -0.39 15.18
CA LYS A 447 -13.89 -0.08 15.59
C LYS A 447 -13.95 1.17 16.48
N LYS A 448 -13.02 1.32 17.42
CA LYS A 448 -12.92 2.53 18.26
C LYS A 448 -12.69 3.80 17.44
N ALA A 449 -11.84 3.73 16.40
CA ALA A 449 -11.63 4.85 15.49
C ALA A 449 -12.89 5.20 14.69
N ILE A 450 -13.65 4.19 14.26
CA ILE A 450 -14.95 4.37 13.58
C ILE A 450 -15.95 5.06 14.53
N ASP A 451 -16.12 4.55 15.75
CA ASP A 451 -17.04 5.11 16.75
C ASP A 451 -16.65 6.54 17.16
N ALA A 452 -15.36 6.85 17.17
CA ALA A 452 -14.86 8.19 17.48
C ALA A 452 -15.28 9.21 16.41
N LEU A 453 -15.30 8.84 15.13
CA LEU A 453 -15.54 9.78 14.03
C LEU A 453 -16.96 9.79 13.48
N PHE A 454 -17.67 8.66 13.53
CA PHE A 454 -18.94 8.52 12.83
C PHE A 454 -20.11 8.32 13.80
N SER A 455 -21.27 8.82 13.40
CA SER A 455 -22.55 8.49 14.04
C SER A 455 -23.19 7.30 13.32
N PRO A 456 -23.84 6.37 14.04
CA PRO A 456 -24.59 5.29 13.42
C PRO A 456 -25.77 5.84 12.61
N GLN A 457 -26.20 5.11 11.59
CA GLN A 457 -27.46 5.43 10.89
C GLN A 457 -28.63 5.37 11.90
N PRO A 458 -29.54 6.36 11.89
CA PRO A 458 -30.79 6.25 12.62
C PRO A 458 -31.53 5.01 12.14
N GLN A 459 -31.88 4.11 13.06
CA GLN A 459 -32.83 3.04 12.74
C GLN A 459 -34.19 3.71 12.55
N ASP A 460 -34.81 3.52 11.38
CA ASP A 460 -36.14 4.05 11.10
C ASP A 460 -37.12 3.64 12.21
N SER A 461 -37.48 4.59 13.07
CA SER A 461 -38.68 4.48 13.89
C SER A 461 -39.85 4.91 13.02
N ASP A 462 -40.72 3.96 12.71
CA ASP A 462 -42.01 4.18 12.06
C ASP A 462 -42.75 5.40 12.65
N GLY A 463 -43.02 6.38 11.80
CA GLY A 463 -44.14 7.31 11.86
C GLY A 463 -44.16 8.37 12.97
N PHE A 464 -43.88 9.63 12.62
CA PHE A 464 -44.82 10.71 12.96
C PHE A 464 -44.70 11.91 12.02
N GLU A 465 -45.87 12.40 11.61
CA GLU A 465 -46.09 13.62 10.85
C GLU A 465 -45.54 14.87 11.55
N GLY A 466 -45.29 15.89 10.75
CA GLY A 466 -44.33 16.92 11.07
C GLY A 466 -44.68 17.85 12.22
N HIS A 467 -43.62 18.34 12.86
CA HIS A 467 -43.51 19.70 13.35
C HIS A 467 -42.10 20.20 12.99
N LEU A 468 -42.05 21.24 12.14
CA LEU A 468 -40.88 22.11 12.04
C LEU A 468 -40.74 22.83 13.40
N GLU A 469 -39.87 22.33 14.26
CA GLU A 469 -39.23 23.18 15.27
C GLU A 469 -37.82 23.46 14.80
N SER A 470 -37.63 24.68 14.32
CA SER A 470 -36.34 25.27 14.02
C SER A 470 -35.58 25.51 15.32
N THR A 471 -34.88 24.49 15.82
CA THR A 471 -33.74 24.69 16.71
C THR A 471 -32.51 24.91 15.84
N SER A 472 -32.08 26.16 15.77
CA SER A 472 -30.82 26.58 15.16
C SER A 472 -29.64 26.11 16.01
N GLU A 473 -29.39 24.80 16.05
CA GLU A 473 -28.08 24.27 16.41
C GLU A 473 -27.20 24.35 15.17
N SER A 474 -26.02 24.95 15.30
CA SER A 474 -25.05 25.10 14.21
C SER A 474 -24.79 23.73 13.57
N THR A 475 -25.10 23.61 12.28
CA THR A 475 -24.96 22.38 11.48
C THR A 475 -23.53 21.88 11.32
N ASP A 476 -22.54 22.56 11.92
CA ASP A 476 -21.11 22.27 11.81
C ASP A 476 -20.61 21.18 12.77
N ASP A 477 -21.38 20.77 13.78
CA ASP A 477 -20.88 19.91 14.87
C ASP A 477 -21.39 18.45 14.84
N MET A 478 -22.13 18.07 13.80
CA MET A 478 -22.68 16.72 13.69
C MET A 478 -21.72 15.79 12.96
N LYS A 479 -21.24 14.75 13.66
CA LYS A 479 -20.41 13.67 13.09
C LYS A 479 -21.04 13.09 11.81
N PRO A 480 -20.25 12.71 10.79
CA PRO A 480 -20.80 12.10 9.59
C PRO A 480 -21.51 10.78 9.88
N THR A 481 -22.58 10.48 9.13
CA THR A 481 -23.33 9.25 9.30
C THR A 481 -22.63 8.10 8.60
N LEU A 482 -22.28 7.04 9.35
CA LEU A 482 -21.77 5.79 8.81
C LEU A 482 -22.91 5.01 8.14
N ILE A 483 -22.73 4.66 6.87
CA ILE A 483 -23.71 3.91 6.08
C ILE A 483 -23.36 2.42 6.09
N TRP A 484 -22.08 2.11 5.85
CA TRP A 484 -21.59 0.74 5.78
C TRP A 484 -20.13 0.68 6.20
N SER A 485 -19.72 -0.41 6.84
CA SER A 485 -18.32 -0.68 7.13
C SER A 485 -17.96 -2.17 6.98
N CYS A 486 -16.68 -2.41 6.71
CA CYS A 486 -16.06 -3.73 6.77
C CYS A 486 -14.74 -3.63 7.54
N VAL A 487 -14.51 -4.56 8.46
CA VAL A 487 -13.27 -4.70 9.21
C VAL A 487 -12.74 -6.11 8.97
N TYR A 488 -11.44 -6.23 8.70
CA TYR A 488 -10.79 -7.52 8.48
C TYR A 488 -9.32 -7.44 8.92
N VAL A 489 -8.68 -8.60 9.07
CA VAL A 489 -7.25 -8.69 9.40
C VAL A 489 -6.51 -9.31 8.22
N GLN A 490 -5.37 -8.71 7.88
CA GLN A 490 -4.47 -9.19 6.84
C GLN A 490 -3.15 -9.63 7.48
N GLU A 491 -2.70 -10.84 7.16
CA GLU A 491 -1.37 -11.32 7.54
C GLU A 491 -0.29 -10.63 6.69
N ILE A 492 0.84 -10.29 7.31
CA ILE A 492 2.02 -9.77 6.61
C ILE A 492 3.02 -10.92 6.47
N THR A 493 3.37 -11.22 5.23
CA THR A 493 4.49 -12.10 4.88
C THR A 493 5.61 -11.24 4.31
N GLN A 494 6.80 -11.34 4.91
CA GLN A 494 8.00 -10.74 4.32
C GLN A 494 8.43 -11.59 3.11
N GLY A 495 8.91 -10.94 2.05
CA GLY A 495 9.44 -11.65 0.90
C GLY A 495 10.64 -12.50 1.31
N THR A 496 10.64 -13.78 0.94
CA THR A 496 11.70 -14.73 1.28
C THR A 496 12.28 -15.39 0.03
N SER A 497 13.58 -15.67 0.09
CA SER A 497 14.26 -16.54 -0.86
C SER A 497 14.15 -17.98 -0.38
N THR A 498 13.51 -18.85 -1.15
CA THR A 498 13.49 -20.29 -0.89
C THR A 498 14.39 -20.97 -1.92
N SER A 499 15.48 -21.61 -1.46
CA SER A 499 16.39 -22.44 -2.27
C SER A 499 16.65 -21.92 -3.71
N GLY A 500 17.24 -20.73 -3.80
CA GLY A 500 17.97 -20.20 -4.97
C GLY A 500 17.19 -19.86 -6.26
N SER A 501 16.01 -20.44 -6.49
CA SER A 501 15.30 -20.29 -7.78
C SER A 501 13.82 -19.92 -7.66
N SER A 502 13.23 -20.04 -6.47
CA SER A 502 11.86 -19.61 -6.16
C SER A 502 11.87 -18.46 -5.15
N TRP A 503 11.16 -17.38 -5.47
CA TRP A 503 11.16 -16.16 -4.69
C TRP A 503 9.73 -15.72 -4.38
N SER A 504 9.49 -15.32 -3.14
CA SER A 504 8.20 -14.76 -2.72
C SER A 504 8.26 -13.24 -2.66
N CYS A 505 7.29 -12.57 -3.28
CA CYS A 505 7.15 -11.11 -3.20
C CYS A 505 6.56 -10.67 -1.85
N PRO A 506 6.86 -9.44 -1.38
CA PRO A 506 6.32 -8.93 -0.12
C PRO A 506 4.80 -8.65 -0.23
N MET A 507 4.07 -9.00 0.84
CA MET A 507 2.67 -8.57 1.02
C MET A 507 2.57 -7.05 1.15
N PRO A 508 1.40 -6.44 0.86
CA PRO A 508 1.09 -5.09 1.31
C PRO A 508 1.33 -4.94 2.82
N ASP A 509 2.33 -4.16 3.20
CA ASP A 509 2.64 -3.84 4.59
C ASP A 509 1.60 -2.89 5.25
N GLU A 510 1.86 -2.48 6.48
CA GLU A 510 1.04 -1.49 7.23
C GLU A 510 1.34 -0.04 6.87
N ASN A 511 2.44 0.21 6.15
CA ASN A 511 2.93 1.57 5.94
C ASN A 511 1.98 2.35 5.03
N LEU A 512 1.90 3.65 5.28
CA LEU A 512 1.07 4.54 4.48
C LEU A 512 1.67 4.76 3.08
N ASP A 513 2.99 4.65 2.94
CA ASP A 513 3.72 4.86 1.68
C ASP A 513 4.26 3.54 1.09
N TYR A 514 5.06 3.63 0.02
CA TYR A 514 5.57 2.47 -0.73
C TYR A 514 7.07 2.20 -0.53
N ARG A 515 7.76 2.96 0.34
CA ARG A 515 9.23 2.92 0.43
C ARG A 515 9.76 1.52 0.75
N ASN A 516 9.24 0.89 1.80
CA ASN A 516 9.70 -0.43 2.23
C ASN A 516 9.41 -1.52 1.19
N ILE A 517 8.25 -1.45 0.52
CA ILE A 517 7.87 -2.38 -0.54
C ILE A 517 8.81 -2.24 -1.73
N LEU A 518 9.11 -1.02 -2.17
CA LEU A 518 10.01 -0.77 -3.29
C LEU A 518 11.44 -1.14 -2.97
N GLU A 519 11.94 -0.84 -1.77
CA GLU A 519 13.26 -1.25 -1.31
C GLU A 519 13.40 -2.79 -1.33
N SER A 520 12.40 -3.49 -0.78
CA SER A 520 12.36 -4.96 -0.80
C SER A 520 12.29 -5.52 -2.23
N THR A 521 11.51 -4.88 -3.10
CA THR A 521 11.37 -5.29 -4.51
C THR A 521 12.67 -5.10 -5.29
N LYS A 522 13.39 -4.00 -5.06
CA LYS A 522 14.70 -3.73 -5.68
C LYS A 522 15.77 -4.70 -5.19
N LYS A 523 15.80 -4.95 -3.88
CA LYS A 523 16.69 -5.94 -3.29
C LYS A 523 16.46 -7.30 -3.94
N LEU A 524 15.19 -7.71 -4.07
CA LEU A 524 14.83 -8.95 -4.75
C LEU A 524 15.32 -8.98 -6.20
N PHE A 525 15.17 -7.89 -6.96
CA PHE A 525 15.72 -7.81 -8.32
C PHE A 525 17.25 -7.96 -8.34
N ALA A 526 17.97 -7.26 -7.47
CA ALA A 526 19.42 -7.32 -7.37
C ALA A 526 19.93 -8.71 -6.96
N ASP A 527 19.20 -9.41 -6.10
CA ASP A 527 19.51 -10.78 -5.70
C ASP A 527 19.32 -11.78 -6.86
N ILE A 528 18.32 -11.54 -7.73
CA ILE A 528 18.05 -12.38 -8.91
C ILE A 528 19.01 -12.06 -10.07
N TYR A 529 19.31 -10.78 -10.29
CA TYR A 529 20.11 -10.25 -11.40
C TYR A 529 21.11 -9.17 -10.90
N PRO A 530 22.22 -9.57 -10.26
CA PRO A 530 23.15 -8.62 -9.62
C PRO A 530 23.89 -7.69 -10.58
N ASP A 531 24.04 -8.11 -11.84
CA ASP A 531 24.76 -7.37 -12.87
C ASP A 531 23.84 -6.47 -13.72
N GLU A 532 22.53 -6.45 -13.45
CA GLU A 532 21.54 -5.69 -14.23
C GLU A 532 21.10 -4.42 -13.49
N GLU A 533 20.90 -3.33 -14.23
CA GLU A 533 20.37 -2.09 -13.65
C GLU A 533 18.85 -2.18 -13.45
N PHE A 534 18.37 -1.78 -12.27
CA PHE A 534 16.94 -1.76 -11.97
C PHE A 534 16.22 -0.59 -12.68
N LEU A 535 15.44 -0.92 -13.71
CA LEU A 535 14.64 0.05 -14.50
C LEU A 535 15.48 1.28 -14.92
N PRO A 536 16.47 1.10 -15.81
CA PRO A 536 17.32 2.18 -16.29
C PRO A 536 16.45 3.29 -16.90
N ARG A 537 16.89 4.54 -16.78
CA ARG A 537 16.21 5.66 -17.45
C ARG A 537 16.23 5.38 -18.94
N ASN A 538 15.06 5.29 -19.58
CA ASN A 538 14.99 5.18 -21.03
C ASN A 538 15.81 6.34 -21.62
N SER A 539 16.76 6.06 -22.53
CA SER A 539 17.22 7.09 -23.46
C SER A 539 15.97 7.60 -24.16
N ALA A 540 15.72 8.91 -24.10
CA ALA A 540 14.56 9.53 -24.71
C ALA A 540 14.34 8.95 -26.12
N PRO A 541 13.09 8.69 -26.53
CA PRO A 541 12.85 8.30 -27.91
C PRO A 541 13.47 9.39 -28.78
N VAL A 542 14.35 9.00 -29.70
CA VAL A 542 14.75 9.87 -30.79
C VAL A 542 13.47 10.10 -31.58
N HIS A 543 12.76 11.17 -31.27
CA HIS A 543 11.84 11.75 -32.23
C HIS A 543 12.72 12.07 -33.42
N GLY A 544 12.61 11.24 -34.46
CA GLY A 544 13.10 11.63 -35.76
C GLY A 544 12.34 12.89 -36.10
N ASP A 545 13.04 14.02 -36.06
CA ASP A 545 12.60 15.22 -36.74
C ASP A 545 12.47 14.81 -38.21
N ASP A 546 11.26 14.46 -38.63
CA ASP A 546 10.88 14.49 -40.04
C ASP A 546 10.87 15.97 -40.43
N ASP A 547 12.06 16.48 -40.73
CA ASP A 547 12.29 17.63 -41.60
C ASP A 547 11.64 17.29 -42.95
N SER A 548 10.34 17.55 -43.05
CA SER A 548 9.62 17.65 -44.32
C SER A 548 8.84 18.95 -44.37
N ASP A 549 9.54 20.05 -44.08
CA ASP A 549 9.13 21.39 -44.51
C ASP A 549 10.27 22.01 -45.34
N SER A 550 10.44 21.46 -46.54
CA SER A 550 11.09 22.16 -47.66
C SER A 550 10.74 21.50 -49.00
N ALA A 551 9.78 22.06 -49.74
CA ALA A 551 9.98 22.53 -51.12
C ALA A 551 8.65 22.80 -51.85
N GLU A 552 8.59 24.02 -52.40
CA GLU A 552 7.68 24.61 -53.41
C GLU A 552 6.32 25.17 -52.97
#